data_AF-A0A806JXV6-F1
#
_entry.id   AF-A0A806JXV6-F1
#
_cell.length_a   1.000
_cell.length_b   1.000
_cell.length_c   1.000
_cell.angle_alpha   90.00
_cell.angle_beta   90.00
_cell.angle_gamma   90.00
#
_symmetry.space_group_name_H-M   'P 1'
#
loop_
_entity.id
_entity.type
_entity.pdbx_description
1 polymer ?
#
loop_
_entity_poly.entity_id
_entity_poly.type
_entity_poly.pdbx_seq_one_letter_code
_entity_poly.pdbx_strand_id
1 'polypeptide(L)'
;MNVSVLYDAKLGAREQFGLKTDSDLLEFIGNNGLQDLMYVNTESWRNNPRKDKGVLIDAYKFRSNRKIGYIAFMKGVKGNFVIKSFHLDNDKLTLKDIGNNPENFLR
;
A
#
# COMPACT_ATOMS: atom_id res chain seq x y z
N MET A 1 -10.14 12.13 -8.95
CA MET A 1 -9.91 11.63 -7.58
C MET A 1 -8.66 12.29 -7.03
N ASN A 2 -8.71 12.91 -5.85
CA ASN A 2 -7.53 13.57 -5.26
C ASN A 2 -6.75 12.56 -4.40
N VAL A 3 -5.49 12.32 -4.75
CA VAL A 3 -4.60 11.39 -4.04
C VAL A 3 -3.35 12.14 -3.61
N SER A 4 -2.95 11.98 -2.36
CA SER A 4 -1.69 12.51 -1.83
C SER A 4 -0.74 11.35 -1.53
N VAL A 5 0.55 11.53 -1.79
CA VAL A 5 1.57 10.51 -1.54
C VAL A 5 2.51 11.02 -0.45
N LEU A 6 2.70 10.25 0.62
CA LEU A 6 3.63 10.61 1.69
C LEU A 6 5.08 10.32 1.31
N TYR A 7 6.03 10.97 1.98
CA TYR A 7 7.46 10.90 1.67
C TYR A 7 7.97 9.45 1.59
N ASP A 8 7.65 8.60 2.56
CA ASP A 8 8.11 7.20 2.58
C ASP A 8 7.61 6.41 1.37
N ALA A 9 6.36 6.63 0.96
CA ALA A 9 5.81 6.03 -0.25
C ALA A 9 6.51 6.53 -1.52
N LYS A 10 6.82 7.83 -1.60
CA LYS A 10 7.58 8.39 -2.73
C LYS A 10 8.98 7.78 -2.81
N LEU A 11 9.63 7.63 -1.66
CA LEU A 11 10.99 7.09 -1.57
C LEU A 11 11.02 5.64 -2.05
N GLY A 12 10.16 4.77 -1.53
CA GLY A 12 10.10 3.37 -1.96
C GLY A 12 9.66 3.20 -3.42
N ALA A 13 8.70 4.02 -3.89
CA ALA A 13 8.31 4.03 -5.30
C ALA A 13 9.50 4.36 -6.23
N ARG A 14 10.28 5.39 -5.87
CA ARG A 14 11.46 5.82 -6.62
C ARG A 14 12.57 4.78 -6.58
N GLU A 15 12.97 4.36 -5.38
CA GLU A 15 14.18 3.56 -5.18
C GLU A 15 14.00 2.11 -5.64
N GLN A 16 12.77 1.57 -5.57
CA GLN A 16 12.55 0.13 -5.72
C GLN A 16 11.71 -0.23 -6.95
N PHE A 17 10.92 0.72 -7.46
CA PHE A 17 10.11 0.57 -8.67
C PHE A 17 10.50 1.55 -9.79
N GLY A 18 11.39 2.52 -9.52
CA GLY A 18 11.82 3.49 -10.52
C GLY A 18 10.78 4.56 -10.86
N LEU A 19 9.71 4.67 -10.06
CA LEU A 19 8.61 5.63 -10.24
C LEU A 19 9.01 6.95 -9.60
N LYS A 20 9.43 7.93 -10.40
CA LYS A 20 10.16 9.11 -9.91
C LYS A 20 9.26 10.20 -9.38
N THR A 21 8.03 10.25 -9.88
CA THR A 21 7.05 11.29 -9.53
C THR A 21 5.79 10.68 -8.93
N ASP A 22 5.01 11.50 -8.21
CA ASP A 22 3.68 11.11 -7.75
C ASP A 22 2.80 10.70 -8.94
N SER A 23 2.94 11.37 -10.09
CA SER A 23 2.20 11.02 -11.31
C SER A 23 2.57 9.64 -11.82
N ASP A 24 3.87 9.29 -11.85
CA ASP A 24 4.34 7.97 -12.29
C ASP A 24 3.74 6.86 -11.41
N LEU A 25 3.69 7.09 -10.10
CA LEU A 25 3.09 6.14 -9.16
C LEU A 25 1.59 5.98 -9.39
N LEU A 26 0.86 7.09 -9.56
CA LEU A 26 -0.59 7.03 -9.78
C LEU A 26 -0.93 6.42 -11.14
N GLU A 27 -0.16 6.72 -12.18
CA GLU A 27 -0.28 6.11 -13.50
C GLU A 27 0.02 4.61 -13.44
N PHE A 28 1.07 4.20 -12.73
CA PHE A 28 1.39 2.80 -12.49
C PHE A 28 0.21 2.06 -11.82
N ILE A 29 -0.40 2.65 -10.79
CA ILE A 29 -1.58 2.07 -10.12
C ILE A 29 -2.78 2.02 -11.07
N GLY A 30 -3.05 3.11 -11.78
CA GLY A 30 -4.17 3.22 -12.73
C GLY A 30 -4.06 2.26 -13.92
N ASN A 31 -2.84 1.93 -14.34
CA ASN A 31 -2.55 1.01 -15.43
C ASN A 31 -2.32 -0.43 -14.96
N ASN A 32 -2.99 -0.85 -13.88
CA ASN A 32 -2.96 -2.22 -13.36
C ASN A 32 -1.55 -2.70 -12.92
N GLY A 33 -0.73 -1.78 -12.39
CA GLY A 33 0.59 -2.09 -11.83
C GLY A 33 0.54 -2.85 -10.51
N LEU A 34 -0.61 -2.84 -9.83
CA LEU A 34 -0.88 -3.61 -8.61
C LEU A 34 -1.73 -4.85 -8.97
N GLN A 35 -1.07 -5.93 -9.36
CA GLN A 35 -1.76 -7.19 -9.70
C GLN A 35 -1.94 -8.05 -8.44
N ASP A 36 -2.92 -8.95 -8.43
CA ASP A 36 -3.14 -9.94 -7.37
C ASP A 36 -3.08 -9.33 -5.95
N LEU A 37 -3.85 -8.25 -5.74
CA LEU A 37 -3.93 -7.59 -4.45
C LEU A 37 -4.36 -8.57 -3.36
N MET A 38 -3.58 -8.62 -2.29
CA MET A 38 -3.83 -9.44 -1.12
C MET A 38 -3.87 -8.55 0.11
N TYR A 39 -5.01 -8.53 0.79
CA TYR A 39 -5.16 -7.80 2.04
C TYR A 39 -4.21 -8.36 3.11
N VAL A 40 -3.54 -7.45 3.83
CA VAL A 40 -2.63 -7.80 4.93
C VAL A 40 -3.32 -7.53 6.26
N ASN A 41 -3.71 -6.27 6.49
CA ASN A 41 -4.35 -5.83 7.71
C ASN A 41 -4.94 -4.41 7.56
N THR A 42 -5.82 -4.08 8.49
CA THR A 42 -6.25 -2.73 8.79
C THR A 42 -5.76 -2.41 10.20
N GLU A 43 -5.04 -1.31 10.36
CA GLU A 43 -4.58 -0.86 11.67
C GLU A 43 -4.83 0.63 11.90
N SER A 44 -4.99 1.01 13.17
CA SER A 44 -4.97 2.42 13.56
C SER A 44 -3.59 2.99 13.28
N TRP A 45 -3.54 4.19 12.71
CA TRP A 45 -2.28 4.89 12.44
C TRP A 45 -1.60 5.31 13.75
N ARG A 46 -0.71 4.44 14.25
CA ARG A 46 -0.06 4.60 15.57
C ARG A 46 0.69 5.93 15.70
N ASN A 47 1.40 6.33 14.65
CA ASN A 47 2.18 7.57 14.59
C ASN A 47 1.44 8.70 13.86
N ASN A 48 0.11 8.74 13.99
CA ASN A 48 -0.67 9.83 13.42
C ASN A 48 -0.31 11.16 14.12
N PRO A 49 0.22 12.17 13.40
CA PRO A 49 0.54 13.47 13.99
C PRO A 49 -0.71 14.22 14.47
N ARG A 50 -1.92 13.78 14.09
CA ARG A 50 -3.21 14.28 14.55
C ARG A 50 -4.03 13.17 15.21
N LYS A 51 -3.70 12.89 16.47
CA LYS A 51 -4.25 11.77 17.27
C LYS A 51 -5.77 11.80 17.46
N ASP A 52 -6.42 12.91 17.16
CA ASP A 52 -7.85 13.16 17.38
C ASP A 52 -8.80 12.41 16.43
N LYS A 53 -8.30 11.83 15.33
CA LYS A 53 -9.16 11.33 14.24
C LYS A 53 -9.17 9.82 13.99
N GLY A 54 -8.57 9.00 14.85
CA GLY A 54 -8.70 7.53 14.76
C GLY A 54 -8.54 6.97 13.34
N VAL A 55 -7.48 7.38 12.64
CA VAL A 55 -7.30 7.07 11.21
C VAL A 55 -6.94 5.60 11.04
N LEU A 56 -7.74 4.87 10.26
CA LEU A 56 -7.45 3.49 9.85
C LEU A 56 -6.63 3.48 8.56
N ILE A 57 -5.62 2.62 8.53
CA ILE A 57 -4.77 2.34 7.38
C ILE A 57 -5.07 0.93 6.92
N ASP A 58 -5.40 0.79 5.64
CA ASP A 58 -5.48 -0.51 5.00
C ASP A 58 -4.18 -0.80 4.26
N ALA A 59 -3.69 -2.01 4.42
CA ALA A 59 -2.47 -2.46 3.79
C ALA A 59 -2.69 -3.72 2.95
N TYR A 60 -2.00 -3.76 1.82
CA TYR A 60 -2.08 -4.81 0.83
C TYR A 60 -0.69 -5.17 0.32
N LYS A 61 -0.48 -6.45 0.02
CA LYS A 61 0.58 -6.91 -0.87
C LYS A 61 0.05 -6.96 -2.30
N PHE A 62 0.91 -6.78 -3.27
CA PHE A 62 0.58 -6.88 -4.69
C PHE A 62 1.73 -7.53 -5.46
N ARG A 63 1.41 -8.19 -6.57
CA ARG A 63 2.39 -8.59 -7.58
C ARG A 63 2.57 -7.46 -8.59
N SER A 64 3.81 -7.21 -8.97
CA SER A 64 4.13 -6.38 -10.13
C SER A 64 5.30 -6.99 -10.88
N ASN A 65 5.05 -7.44 -12.11
CA ASN A 65 6.02 -8.25 -12.85
C ASN A 65 6.52 -9.45 -12.02
N ARG A 66 7.81 -9.48 -11.70
CA ARG A 66 8.49 -10.51 -10.90
C ARG A 66 8.73 -10.09 -9.43
N LYS A 67 8.11 -9.00 -8.99
CA LYS A 67 8.28 -8.40 -7.66
C LYS A 67 6.99 -8.55 -6.85
N ILE A 68 7.12 -8.71 -5.54
CA ILE A 68 6.03 -8.54 -4.57
C ILE A 68 6.24 -7.18 -3.94
N GLY A 69 5.24 -6.32 -4.04
CA GLY A 69 5.20 -5.02 -3.41
C GLY A 69 4.20 -4.98 -2.27
N TYR A 70 4.31 -3.92 -1.49
CA TYR A 70 3.44 -3.56 -0.39
C TYR A 70 2.95 -2.14 -0.60
N ILE A 71 1.65 -1.93 -0.40
CA ILE A 71 1.02 -0.62 -0.41
C ILE A 71 0.16 -0.47 0.84
N ALA A 72 0.27 0.70 1.48
CA ALA A 72 -0.61 1.08 2.57
C ALA A 72 -1.23 2.44 2.28
N PHE A 73 -2.56 2.54 2.41
CA PHE A 73 -3.29 3.77 2.15
C PHE A 73 -4.39 4.01 3.18
N MET A 74 -4.90 5.24 3.20
CA MET A 74 -5.96 5.65 4.10
C MET A 74 -6.80 6.77 3.48
N LYS A 75 -7.96 7.03 4.08
CA LYS A 75 -8.73 8.24 3.78
C LYS A 75 -8.17 9.42 4.57
N GLY A 76 -7.71 10.44 3.86
CA GLY A 76 -7.27 11.71 4.41
C GLY A 76 -8.43 12.53 4.99
N VAL A 77 -8.08 13.48 5.87
CA VAL A 77 -9.05 14.32 6.59
C VAL A 77 -9.93 15.17 5.66
N LYS A 78 -9.42 15.51 4.47
CA LYS A 78 -10.15 16.28 3.46
C LYS A 78 -10.97 15.41 2.50
N GLY A 79 -11.10 14.11 2.80
CA GLY A 79 -11.77 13.13 1.94
C GLY A 79 -10.93 12.66 0.75
N ASN A 80 -9.67 13.08 0.64
CA ASN A 80 -8.72 12.59 -0.35
C ASN A 80 -8.16 11.21 0.05
N PHE A 81 -7.64 10.43 -0.89
CA PHE A 81 -6.86 9.24 -0.54
C PHE A 81 -5.42 9.63 -0.24
N VAL A 82 -4.78 8.93 0.70
CA VAL A 82 -3.38 9.15 1.04
C VAL A 82 -2.65 7.83 0.95
N ILE A 83 -1.67 7.73 0.05
CA ILE A 83 -0.73 6.61 -0.01
C ILE A 83 0.35 6.86 1.04
N LYS A 84 0.33 6.07 2.10
CA LYS A 84 1.25 6.18 3.23
C LYS A 84 2.55 5.44 2.98
N SER A 85 2.48 4.23 2.45
CA SER A 85 3.64 3.38 2.19
C SER A 85 3.55 2.73 0.82
N PHE A 86 4.67 2.61 0.14
CA PHE A 86 4.81 1.91 -1.13
C PHE A 86 6.25 1.44 -1.29
N HIS A 87 6.49 0.13 -1.23
CA HIS A 87 7.83 -0.46 -1.31
C HIS A 87 7.76 -1.95 -1.69
N LEU A 88 8.90 -2.56 -1.99
CA LEU A 88 9.03 -4.01 -2.11
C LEU A 88 8.71 -4.63 -0.77
N ASP A 89 7.97 -5.72 -0.83
CA ASP A 89 7.75 -6.54 0.34
C ASP A 89 9.02 -7.35 0.59
N ASN A 90 9.66 -7.09 1.73
CA ASN A 90 10.87 -7.80 2.17
C ASN A 90 10.55 -8.94 3.14
N ASP A 91 9.27 -9.16 3.46
CA ASP A 91 8.87 -10.27 4.32
C ASP A 91 9.07 -11.62 3.60
N LYS A 92 9.45 -12.64 4.38
CA LYS A 92 9.58 -14.02 3.89
C LYS A 92 8.25 -14.65 3.47
N LEU A 93 7.12 -14.08 3.89
CA LEU A 93 5.78 -14.56 3.55
C LEU A 93 5.48 -14.22 2.10
N THR A 94 5.55 -15.24 1.25
CA THR A 94 5.19 -15.16 -0.16
C THR A 94 3.67 -15.20 -0.34
N LEU A 95 3.19 -14.76 -1.50
CA LEU A 95 1.78 -14.93 -1.90
C LEU A 95 1.32 -16.41 -1.87
N LYS A 96 2.26 -17.37 -1.96
CA LYS A 96 2.00 -18.81 -1.87
C LYS A 96 1.81 -19.31 -0.44
N ASP A 97 2.38 -18.61 0.55
CA ASP A 97 2.29 -19.01 1.96
C ASP A 97 0.92 -18.68 2.57
N ILE A 98 0.18 -17.75 1.96
CA ILE A 98 -1.13 -17.29 2.46
C ILE A 98 -2.30 -17.91 1.68
N GLY A 99 -2.12 -18.26 0.41
CA GLY A 99 -3.12 -18.96 -0.40
C GLY A 99 -3.45 -20.38 0.05
N ASN A 100 -2.70 -20.93 1.01
CA ASN A 100 -2.92 -22.26 1.60
C ASN A 100 -3.54 -22.22 3.01
N ASN A 101 -3.90 -21.04 3.54
CA ASN A 101 -4.57 -20.92 4.84
C ASN A 101 -6.01 -20.44 4.67
N PRO A 102 -7.00 -21.36 4.60
CA PRO A 102 -8.41 -21.02 4.33
C PRO A 102 -9.08 -20.18 5.42
N GLU A 103 -8.45 -19.97 6.57
CA GLU A 103 -9.04 -19.21 7.69
C GLU A 103 -8.91 -17.68 7.57
N ASN A 104 -8.12 -17.16 6.62
CA ASN A 104 -7.93 -15.71 6.46
C ASN A 104 -9.07 -15.01 5.71
N PHE A 105 -10.12 -15.74 5.29
CA PHE A 105 -11.32 -15.18 4.66
C PHE A 105 -12.50 -15.03 5.62
N LEU A 106 -12.32 -15.36 6.91
CA LEU A 106 -13.37 -15.34 7.92
C LEU A 106 -12.94 -14.56 9.16
N ARG A 107 -12.76 -13.23 9.04
CA ARG A 107 -12.93 -12.28 10.15
C ARG A 107 -13.46 -10.95 9.65
#